data_AF-A0A954SDF2-F1
#
_entry.id   AF-A0A954SDF2-F1
#
_cell.length_a   1.000
_cell.length_b   1.000
_cell.length_c   1.000
_cell.angle_alpha   90.00
_cell.angle_beta   90.00
_cell.angle_gamma   90.00
#
_symmetry.space_group_name_H-M   'P 1'
#
loop_
_entity.id
_entity.type
_entity.pdbx_description
1 polymer ?
#
loop_
_entity_poly.entity_id
_entity_poly.type
_entity_poly.pdbx_seq_one_letter_code
_entity_poly.pdbx_strand_id
1 'polypeptide(L)'
;DTESGPEGLRRAEDVTPERLERRSRLMSQMRNSYRSQFSGFRRVEDYVDAGISGDLLAGPRFSSVFDLKSEADSLRTKYGNEFGQRCLLARRLVESGVKFIEVSFNLNFINGTGWDTHNEGQKNQHILIKELDQALAALLDDLEQRSLLDTTLVVVATEFGRPPEFDGRGGRGHQG
;
A
#
# COMPACT_ATOMS: atom_id res chain seq x y z
N ASP A 1 -9.89 5.19 2.82
CA ASP A 1 -10.31 5.02 4.22
C ASP A 1 -9.40 3.97 4.86
N THR A 2 -8.57 4.39 5.82
CA THR A 2 -7.66 3.51 6.59
C THR A 2 -8.33 2.98 7.85
N GLU A 3 -9.66 2.92 7.89
CA GLU A 3 -10.40 2.34 9.02
C GLU A 3 -11.12 1.05 8.62
N SER A 4 -11.65 0.98 7.39
CA SER A 4 -12.49 -0.15 6.97
C SER A 4 -12.01 -0.88 5.70
N GLY A 5 -10.95 -0.36 5.05
CA GLY A 5 -10.44 -0.89 3.79
C GLY A 5 -11.35 -0.59 2.59
N PRO A 6 -11.00 -1.10 1.39
CA PRO A 6 -11.79 -0.86 0.19
C PRO A 6 -13.16 -1.54 0.29
N GLU A 7 -14.25 -0.83 0.01
CA GLU A 7 -15.60 -1.39 0.00
C GLU A 7 -15.72 -2.63 -0.89
N GLY A 8 -15.02 -2.63 -2.04
CA GLY A 8 -15.00 -3.76 -2.98
C GLY A 8 -14.37 -5.05 -2.43
N LEU A 9 -13.65 -4.98 -1.31
CA LEU A 9 -13.09 -6.15 -0.62
C LEU A 9 -13.94 -6.58 0.59
N ARG A 10 -14.98 -5.82 0.94
CA ARG A 10 -15.88 -6.18 2.04
C ARG A 10 -16.85 -7.26 1.58
N ARG A 11 -17.12 -8.21 2.47
CA ARG A 11 -18.16 -9.21 2.25
C ARG A 11 -19.53 -8.51 2.16
N ALA A 12 -20.28 -8.79 1.10
CA ALA A 12 -21.67 -8.35 0.98
C ALA A 12 -22.51 -8.85 2.17
N GLU A 13 -23.46 -8.03 2.63
CA GLU A 13 -24.25 -8.31 3.84
C GLU A 13 -25.08 -9.60 3.74
N ASP A 14 -25.52 -9.95 2.53
CA ASP A 14 -26.33 -11.14 2.23
C ASP A 14 -25.50 -12.44 2.13
N VAL A 15 -24.18 -12.36 2.25
CA VAL A 15 -23.29 -13.52 2.19
C VAL A 15 -22.94 -13.96 3.62
N THR A 16 -23.66 -14.96 4.11
CA THR A 16 -23.36 -15.57 5.41
C THR A 16 -22.04 -16.35 5.40
N PRO A 17 -21.40 -16.59 6.56
CA PRO A 17 -20.20 -17.43 6.65
C PRO A 17 -20.38 -18.81 5.99
N GLU A 18 -21.53 -19.45 6.17
CA GLU A 18 -21.84 -20.77 5.62
C GLU A 18 -21.97 -20.71 4.09
N ARG A 19 -22.58 -19.64 3.56
CA ARG A 19 -22.68 -19.42 2.11
C ARG A 19 -21.30 -19.21 1.50
N LEU A 20 -20.41 -18.46 2.18
CA LEU A 20 -19.03 -18.26 1.76
C LEU A 20 -18.27 -19.59 1.75
N GLU A 21 -18.31 -20.34 2.86
CA GLU A 21 -17.62 -21.63 2.97
C GLU A 21 -18.05 -22.61 1.88
N ARG A 22 -19.36 -22.70 1.61
CA ARG A 22 -19.90 -23.54 0.53
C ARG A 22 -19.36 -23.14 -0.83
N ARG A 23 -19.27 -21.83 -1.12
CA ARG A 23 -18.72 -21.31 -2.39
C ARG A 23 -17.23 -21.60 -2.49
N SER A 24 -16.46 -21.35 -1.44
CA SER A 24 -15.03 -21.64 -1.39
C SER A 24 -14.76 -23.14 -1.60
N ARG A 25 -15.56 -24.02 -0.99
CA ARG A 25 -15.42 -25.48 -1.17
C ARG A 25 -15.66 -25.90 -2.63
N LEU A 26 -16.72 -25.39 -3.26
CA LEU A 26 -17.01 -25.68 -4.68
C LEU A 26 -15.89 -25.13 -5.59
N MET A 27 -15.46 -23.89 -5.36
CA MET A 27 -14.37 -23.29 -6.14
C MET A 27 -13.06 -24.06 -5.99
N SER A 28 -12.71 -24.53 -4.80
CA SER A 28 -11.52 -25.37 -4.58
C SER A 28 -11.59 -26.68 -5.35
N GLN A 29 -12.75 -27.34 -5.41
CA GLN A 29 -12.94 -28.55 -6.21
C GLN A 29 -12.75 -28.28 -7.71
N MET A 30 -13.35 -27.20 -8.22
CA MET A 30 -13.22 -26.80 -9.63
C MET A 30 -11.76 -26.44 -9.97
N ARG A 31 -11.08 -25.67 -9.12
CA ARG A 31 -9.66 -25.31 -9.28
C ARG A 31 -8.76 -26.55 -9.30
N ASN A 32 -8.97 -27.49 -8.38
CA ASN A 32 -8.16 -28.72 -8.33
C ASN A 32 -8.36 -29.60 -9.56
N SER A 33 -9.60 -29.73 -10.03
CA SER A 33 -9.92 -30.47 -11.26
C SER A 33 -9.25 -29.81 -12.48
N TYR A 34 -9.39 -28.49 -12.61
CA TYR A 34 -8.79 -27.72 -13.71
C TYR A 34 -7.26 -27.80 -13.69
N ARG A 35 -6.63 -27.65 -12.51
CA ARG A 35 -5.17 -27.77 -12.35
C ARG A 35 -4.67 -29.18 -12.71
N SER A 36 -5.42 -30.23 -12.36
CA SER A 36 -5.06 -31.60 -12.70
C SER A 36 -5.17 -31.87 -14.20
N GLN A 37 -6.25 -31.40 -14.83
CA GLN A 37 -6.50 -31.55 -16.26
C GLN A 37 -5.44 -30.86 -17.12
N PHE A 38 -4.97 -29.69 -16.69
CA PHE A 38 -3.97 -28.87 -17.40
C PHE A 38 -2.62 -28.84 -16.67
N SER A 39 -2.26 -29.93 -16.00
CA SER A 39 -0.96 -30.04 -15.33
C SER A 39 0.19 -29.84 -16.32
N GLY A 40 1.19 -29.04 -15.93
CA GLY A 40 2.33 -28.70 -16.79
C GLY A 40 2.12 -27.46 -17.67
N PHE A 41 0.91 -26.90 -17.74
CA PHE A 41 0.66 -25.61 -18.40
C PHE A 41 0.80 -24.46 -17.40
N ARG A 42 1.99 -23.85 -17.33
CA ARG A 42 2.32 -22.77 -16.38
C ARG A 42 1.28 -21.65 -16.32
N ARG A 43 0.77 -21.18 -17.47
CA ARG A 43 -0.25 -20.11 -17.51
C ARG A 43 -1.54 -20.47 -16.77
N VAL A 44 -1.93 -21.75 -16.78
CA VAL A 44 -3.11 -22.22 -16.05
C VAL A 44 -2.82 -22.26 -14.55
N GLU A 45 -1.64 -22.76 -14.16
CA GLU A 45 -1.20 -22.78 -12.77
C GLU A 45 -1.13 -21.37 -12.19
N ASP A 46 -0.51 -20.42 -12.90
CA ASP A 46 -0.41 -19.01 -12.51
C ASP A 46 -1.80 -18.37 -12.32
N TYR A 47 -2.76 -18.67 -13.22
CA TYR A 47 -4.12 -18.15 -13.13
C TYR A 47 -4.86 -18.69 -11.90
N VAL A 48 -4.73 -19.99 -11.63
CA VAL A 48 -5.33 -20.62 -10.44
C VAL A 48 -4.70 -20.04 -9.17
N ASP A 49 -3.38 -19.88 -9.13
CA ASP A 49 -2.64 -19.35 -7.98
C ASP A 49 -2.95 -17.86 -7.73
N ALA A 50 -3.13 -17.07 -8.79
CA ALA A 50 -3.61 -15.69 -8.68
C ALA A 50 -5.03 -15.62 -8.10
N GLY A 51 -5.93 -16.52 -8.51
CA GLY A 51 -7.28 -16.62 -7.96
C GLY A 51 -7.32 -16.99 -6.47
N ILE A 52 -6.47 -17.93 -6.04
CA ILE A 52 -6.32 -18.28 -4.62
C ILE A 52 -5.78 -17.10 -3.82
N SER A 53 -4.76 -16.42 -4.36
CA SER A 53 -4.19 -15.24 -3.74
C SER A 53 -5.22 -14.11 -3.60
N GLY A 54 -6.04 -13.87 -4.62
CA GLY A 54 -7.14 -12.92 -4.57
C GLY A 54 -8.16 -13.21 -3.47
N ASP A 55 -8.53 -14.49 -3.28
CA ASP A 55 -9.47 -14.88 -2.22
C ASP A 55 -8.91 -14.60 -0.82
N LEU A 56 -7.60 -14.78 -0.61
CA LEU A 56 -6.95 -14.44 0.67
C LEU A 56 -7.06 -12.94 0.97
N LEU A 57 -6.99 -12.10 -0.07
CA LEU A 57 -7.13 -10.64 0.02
C LEU A 57 -8.59 -10.18 0.18
N ALA A 58 -9.58 -11.07 0.13
CA ALA A 58 -11.00 -10.75 0.27
C ALA A 58 -11.60 -11.22 1.61
N GLY A 59 -10.80 -11.82 2.49
CA GLY A 59 -11.25 -12.37 3.77
C GLY A 59 -11.31 -11.34 4.90
N PRO A 60 -12.07 -11.60 5.98
CA PRO A 60 -12.14 -10.72 7.15
C PRO A 60 -10.78 -10.52 7.84
N ARG A 61 -9.88 -11.52 7.75
CA ARG A 61 -8.48 -11.40 8.20
C ARG A 61 -7.69 -10.37 7.40
N PHE A 62 -7.95 -10.23 6.10
CA PHE A 62 -7.31 -9.21 5.30
C PHE A 62 -7.95 -7.83 5.53
N SER A 63 -9.26 -7.77 5.77
CA SER A 63 -9.92 -6.51 6.13
C SER A 63 -9.33 -5.87 7.39
N SER A 64 -8.92 -6.65 8.39
CA SER A 64 -8.27 -6.11 9.60
C SER A 64 -6.91 -5.47 9.35
N VAL A 65 -6.27 -5.71 8.20
CA VAL A 65 -5.01 -5.05 7.82
C VAL A 65 -5.20 -3.54 7.74
N PHE A 66 -6.39 -3.09 7.32
CA PHE A 66 -6.71 -1.69 7.19
C PHE A 66 -7.00 -1.00 8.52
N ASP A 67 -7.31 -1.73 9.59
CA ASP A 67 -7.57 -1.11 10.90
C ASP A 67 -6.26 -0.69 11.60
N LEU A 68 -5.79 0.51 11.28
CA LEU A 68 -4.59 1.08 11.90
C LEU A 68 -4.81 1.43 13.39
N LYS A 69 -6.05 1.60 13.85
CA LYS A 69 -6.33 1.92 15.27
C LYS A 69 -5.97 0.75 16.19
N SER A 70 -5.87 -0.46 15.65
CA SER A 70 -5.37 -1.64 16.36
C SER A 70 -3.88 -1.55 16.72
N GLU A 71 -3.10 -0.66 16.09
CA GLU A 71 -1.69 -0.44 16.43
C GLU A 71 -1.52 0.50 17.63
N ALA A 72 -0.44 0.29 18.38
CA ALA A 72 -0.08 1.14 19.51
C ALA A 72 0.07 2.61 19.08
N ASP A 73 -0.42 3.54 19.91
CA ASP A 73 -0.33 4.98 19.64
C ASP A 73 1.12 5.46 19.44
N SER A 74 2.06 4.88 20.18
CA SER A 74 3.49 5.16 20.04
C SER A 74 4.02 4.79 18.65
N LEU A 75 3.58 3.65 18.10
CA LEU A 75 3.96 3.23 16.76
C LEU A 75 3.36 4.15 15.70
N ARG A 76 2.06 4.48 15.83
CA ARG A 76 1.41 5.43 14.92
C ARG A 76 2.09 6.80 14.95
N THR A 77 2.48 7.26 16.14
CA THR A 77 3.21 8.52 16.32
C THR A 77 4.61 8.48 15.71
N LYS A 78 5.30 7.33 15.77
CA LYS A 78 6.62 7.14 15.13
C LYS A 78 6.54 7.41 13.63
N TYR A 79 5.54 6.86 12.94
CA TYR A 79 5.31 7.08 11.52
C TYR A 79 4.88 8.51 11.19
N GLY A 80 4.24 9.22 12.12
CA GLY A 80 3.85 10.62 11.98
C GLY A 80 2.47 10.82 11.37
N ASN A 81 2.33 11.83 10.51
CA ASN A 81 1.05 12.33 10.00
C ASN A 81 0.45 11.41 8.91
N GLU A 82 -0.45 11.95 8.08
CA GLU A 82 -1.25 11.19 7.11
C GLU A 82 -0.40 10.30 6.17
N PHE A 83 0.69 10.82 5.60
CA PHE A 83 1.60 10.02 4.77
C PHE A 83 2.26 8.88 5.57
N GLY A 84 2.64 9.17 6.81
CA GLY A 84 3.11 8.17 7.78
C GLY A 84 2.12 7.04 8.00
N GLN A 85 0.84 7.36 8.19
CA GLN A 85 -0.19 6.34 8.37
C GLN A 85 -0.36 5.47 7.12
N ARG A 86 -0.19 6.03 5.91
CA ARG A 86 -0.19 5.23 4.67
C ARG A 86 1.03 4.32 4.59
N CYS A 87 2.20 4.76 5.03
CA CYS A 87 3.39 3.91 5.15
C CYS A 87 3.19 2.78 6.19
N LEU A 88 2.56 3.07 7.32
CA LEU A 88 2.21 2.05 8.33
C LEU A 88 1.25 1.01 7.76
N LEU A 89 0.25 1.44 6.98
CA LEU A 89 -0.63 0.53 6.26
C LEU A 89 0.15 -0.32 5.25
N ALA A 90 1.09 0.28 4.51
CA ALA A 90 1.95 -0.45 3.58
C ALA A 90 2.74 -1.55 4.31
N ARG A 91 3.31 -1.26 5.48
CA ARG A 91 3.98 -2.27 6.32
C ARG A 91 3.05 -3.45 6.66
N ARG A 92 1.82 -3.17 7.11
CA ARG A 92 0.82 -4.23 7.41
C ARG A 92 0.41 -5.02 6.16
N LEU A 93 0.34 -4.37 5.00
CA LEU A 93 0.06 -5.02 3.72
C LEU A 93 1.21 -5.95 3.29
N VAL A 94 2.47 -5.53 3.47
CA VAL A 94 3.66 -6.39 3.24
C VAL A 94 3.59 -7.63 4.13
N GLU A 95 3.34 -7.47 5.43
CA GLU A 95 3.17 -8.59 6.37
C GLU A 95 2.05 -9.56 5.99
N SER A 96 1.00 -9.03 5.37
CA SER A 96 -0.15 -9.81 4.91
C SER A 96 0.07 -10.47 3.55
N GLY A 97 1.27 -10.34 2.98
CA GLY A 97 1.68 -11.00 1.75
C GLY A 97 1.31 -10.27 0.47
N VAL A 98 0.89 -9.00 0.54
CA VAL A 98 0.62 -8.18 -0.65
C VAL A 98 1.91 -8.01 -1.45
N LYS A 99 1.85 -8.32 -2.75
CA LYS A 99 3.02 -8.40 -3.62
C LYS A 99 3.46 -7.06 -4.22
N PHE A 100 2.55 -6.11 -4.32
CA PHE A 100 2.79 -4.81 -4.91
C PHE A 100 1.97 -3.76 -4.18
N ILE A 101 2.62 -2.70 -3.72
CA ILE A 101 2.01 -1.62 -2.96
C ILE A 101 2.57 -0.32 -3.51
N GLU A 102 1.67 0.58 -3.90
CA GLU A 102 2.01 1.96 -4.24
C GLU A 102 1.54 2.87 -3.12
N VAL A 103 2.44 3.72 -2.63
CA VAL A 103 2.13 4.71 -1.60
C VAL A 103 2.32 6.10 -2.18
N SER A 104 1.21 6.80 -2.45
CA SER A 104 1.29 8.19 -2.88
C SER A 104 1.41 9.13 -1.67
N PHE A 105 2.30 10.12 -1.81
CA PHE A 105 2.43 11.19 -0.83
C PHE A 105 1.18 12.09 -0.80
N ASN A 106 0.57 12.35 -1.96
CA ASN A 106 -0.63 13.17 -2.08
C ASN A 106 -1.74 12.37 -2.79
N LEU A 107 -2.93 12.29 -2.21
CA LEU A 107 -4.06 11.56 -2.82
C LEU A 107 -4.75 12.36 -3.93
N ASN A 108 -4.62 13.68 -3.91
CA ASN A 108 -5.22 14.58 -4.88
C ASN A 108 -4.16 15.55 -5.40
N PHE A 109 -4.15 15.75 -6.71
CA PHE A 109 -3.38 16.82 -7.32
C PHE A 109 -4.20 18.12 -7.26
N ILE A 110 -3.73 19.08 -6.46
CA ILE A 110 -4.21 20.46 -6.52
C ILE A 110 -2.99 21.30 -6.90
N ASN A 111 -3.07 22.03 -8.02
CA ASN A 111 -1.98 22.89 -8.50
C ASN A 111 -1.43 23.76 -7.36
N GLY A 112 -0.12 23.71 -7.14
CA GLY A 112 0.54 24.48 -6.06
C GLY A 112 0.47 23.83 -4.66
N THR A 113 0.02 22.58 -4.55
CA THR A 113 0.01 21.82 -3.29
C THR A 113 0.86 20.56 -3.38
N GLY A 114 1.23 19.99 -2.23
CA GLY A 114 2.12 18.82 -2.20
C GLY A 114 3.50 19.15 -2.76
N TRP A 115 4.10 18.22 -3.51
CA TRP A 115 5.46 18.37 -4.06
C TRP A 115 5.57 19.42 -5.18
N ASP A 116 4.45 19.88 -5.74
CA ASP A 116 4.40 20.96 -6.74
C ASP A 116 4.36 22.35 -6.09
N THR A 117 5.33 22.65 -5.22
CA THR A 117 5.40 23.94 -4.51
C THR A 117 5.89 25.07 -5.44
N HIS A 118 5.09 26.12 -5.62
CA HIS A 118 5.46 27.26 -6.51
C HIS A 118 5.86 28.53 -5.74
N ASN A 119 5.32 28.71 -4.52
CA ASN A 119 5.58 29.85 -3.65
C ASN A 119 6.13 29.34 -2.31
N GLU A 120 7.08 30.07 -1.71
CA GLU A 120 7.76 29.66 -0.48
C GLU A 120 8.34 28.22 -0.57
N GLY A 121 8.77 27.78 -1.76
CA GLY A 121 9.12 26.37 -1.98
C GLY A 121 10.24 25.88 -1.08
N GLN A 122 11.22 26.71 -0.70
CA GLN A 122 12.22 26.33 0.31
C GLN A 122 11.57 25.84 1.61
N LYS A 123 10.62 26.59 2.14
CA LYS A 123 9.93 26.27 3.40
C LYS A 123 8.97 25.10 3.21
N ASN A 124 8.16 25.12 2.16
CA ASN A 124 7.14 24.11 1.93
C ASN A 124 7.77 22.75 1.56
N GLN A 125 8.82 22.72 0.74
CA GLN A 125 9.59 21.51 0.47
C GLN A 125 10.26 20.98 1.73
N HIS A 126 10.82 21.84 2.59
CA HIS A 126 11.42 21.40 3.85
C HIS A 126 10.42 20.68 4.77
N ILE A 127 9.17 21.15 4.81
CA ILE A 127 8.10 20.48 5.57
C ILE A 127 7.80 19.10 4.96
N LEU A 128 7.64 19.02 3.64
CA LEU A 128 7.37 17.75 2.93
C LEU A 128 8.52 16.74 3.07
N ILE A 129 9.77 17.22 2.98
CA ILE A 129 10.97 16.40 3.17
C ILE A 129 10.99 15.82 4.59
N LYS A 130 10.68 16.62 5.62
CA LYS A 130 10.62 16.12 7.00
C LYS A 130 9.54 15.06 7.20
N GLU A 131 8.36 15.25 6.60
CA GLU A 131 7.29 14.26 6.68
C GLU A 131 7.65 12.96 5.94
N LEU A 132 8.29 13.07 4.76
CA LEU A 132 8.80 11.92 4.01
C LEU A 132 9.88 11.17 4.81
N ASP A 133 10.87 11.90 5.31
CA ASP A 133 12.01 11.36 6.05
C ASP A 133 11.56 10.57 7.29
N GLN A 134 10.67 11.18 8.09
CA GLN A 134 10.12 10.52 9.28
C GLN A 134 9.37 9.22 8.92
N ALA A 135 8.44 9.29 7.96
CA ALA A 135 7.61 8.15 7.60
C ALA A 135 8.41 7.02 6.95
N LEU A 136 9.35 7.37 6.06
CA LEU A 136 10.19 6.41 5.34
C LEU A 136 11.18 5.73 6.29
N ALA A 137 11.82 6.48 7.19
CA ALA A 137 12.70 5.91 8.20
C ALA A 137 11.94 4.94 9.11
N ALA A 138 10.75 5.32 9.58
CA ALA A 138 9.91 4.44 10.40
C ALA A 138 9.51 3.14 9.68
N LEU A 139 9.18 3.23 8.38
CA LEU A 139 8.88 2.07 7.54
C LEU A 139 10.08 1.14 7.38
N LEU A 140 11.25 1.69 7.04
CA LEU A 140 12.47 0.90 6.84
C LEU A 140 12.89 0.20 8.13
N ASP A 141 12.88 0.92 9.26
CA ASP A 141 13.16 0.33 10.58
C ASP A 141 12.21 -0.84 10.90
N ASP A 142 10.90 -0.65 10.69
CA ASP A 142 9.90 -1.68 10.99
C ASP A 142 10.08 -2.91 10.09
N LEU A 143 10.33 -2.70 8.80
CA LEU A 143 10.57 -3.80 7.86
C LEU A 143 11.87 -4.54 8.21
N GLU A 144 12.92 -3.84 8.64
CA GLU A 144 14.19 -4.44 9.07
C GLU A 144 13.99 -5.27 10.35
N GLN A 145 13.37 -4.70 11.38
CA GLN A 145 13.12 -5.36 12.67
C GLN A 145 12.29 -6.64 12.55
N ARG A 146 11.52 -6.76 11.45
CA ARG A 146 10.67 -7.91 11.15
C ARG A 146 11.27 -8.83 10.09
N SER A 147 12.50 -8.57 9.64
CA SER A 147 13.18 -9.31 8.57
C SER A 147 12.39 -9.33 7.25
N LEU A 148 11.60 -8.30 7.00
CA LEU A 148 10.81 -8.13 5.78
C LEU A 148 11.61 -7.44 4.66
N LEU A 149 12.59 -6.60 5.01
CA LEU A 149 13.48 -5.97 4.01
C LEU A 149 14.27 -7.00 3.19
N ASP A 150 14.57 -8.16 3.76
CA ASP A 150 15.26 -9.26 3.05
C ASP A 150 14.49 -9.75 1.82
N THR A 151 13.18 -9.49 1.76
CA THR A 151 12.29 -9.94 0.70
C THR A 151 11.50 -8.81 0.03
N THR A 152 11.71 -7.57 0.47
CA THR A 152 10.92 -6.40 0.03
C THR A 152 11.83 -5.32 -0.53
N LEU A 153 11.62 -4.99 -1.81
CA LEU A 153 12.26 -3.83 -2.43
C LEU A 153 11.42 -2.58 -2.15
N VAL A 154 12.03 -1.57 -1.54
CA VAL A 154 11.45 -0.24 -1.38
C VAL A 154 12.03 0.69 -2.43
N VAL A 155 11.17 1.31 -3.24
CA VAL A 155 11.56 2.28 -4.27
C VAL A 155 10.91 3.62 -3.97
N VAL A 156 11.71 4.68 -3.90
CA VAL A 156 11.24 6.06 -3.83
C VAL A 156 11.44 6.69 -5.19
N ALA A 157 10.35 7.12 -5.81
CA ALA A 157 10.35 7.74 -7.13
C ALA A 157 9.50 9.01 -7.11
N THR A 158 9.75 9.91 -8.06
CA THR A 158 8.99 11.15 -8.24
C THR A 158 8.49 11.24 -9.68
N GLU A 159 7.39 11.96 -9.89
CA GLU A 159 6.81 12.23 -11.21
C GLU A 159 7.64 13.24 -12.03
N PHE A 160 8.27 14.18 -11.35
CA PHE A 160 9.15 15.19 -11.94
C PHE A 160 10.24 15.62 -10.95
N GLY A 161 11.21 16.38 -11.45
CA GLY A 161 12.25 17.04 -10.66
C GLY A 161 12.23 18.55 -10.84
N ARG A 162 12.75 19.27 -9.84
CA ARG A 162 13.02 20.72 -9.92
C ARG A 162 14.53 20.97 -9.80
N PRO A 163 15.05 22.07 -10.37
CA PRO A 163 16.45 22.43 -10.16
C PRO A 163 16.77 22.54 -8.66
N PRO A 164 18.01 22.25 -8.23
CA PRO A 164 18.41 22.41 -6.83
C PRO A 164 18.42 23.88 -6.37
N GLU A 165 18.39 24.81 -7.32
CA GLU A 165 18.40 26.25 -7.10
C GLU A 165 16.97 26.82 -7.04
N PHE A 166 16.78 27.84 -6.20
CA PHE A 166 15.52 28.54 -6.06
C PHE A 166 15.54 29.88 -6.79
N ASP A 167 14.51 30.15 -7.59
CA ASP A 167 14.29 31.48 -8.16
C ASP A 167 13.82 32.48 -7.08
N GLY A 168 13.72 33.77 -7.43
CA GLY A 168 13.39 34.84 -6.48
C GLY A 168 12.04 34.72 -5.76
N ARG A 169 11.15 33.80 -6.18
CA ARG A 169 9.89 33.47 -5.46
C ARG A 169 9.83 32.03 -4.94
N GLY A 170 10.89 31.26 -5.19
CA GLY A 170 11.21 30.06 -4.45
C GLY A 170 10.69 28.76 -5.06
N GLY A 171 10.66 28.58 -6.38
CA GLY A 171 10.58 27.20 -6.91
C GLY A 171 9.86 26.97 -8.24
N ARG A 172 9.61 27.98 -9.08
CA ARG A 172 8.94 27.77 -10.37
C ARG A 172 9.84 27.23 -11.48
N GLY A 173 11.15 27.14 -11.26
CA GLY A 173 12.08 26.51 -12.20
C GLY A 173 11.72 25.05 -12.49
N HIS A 174 11.85 24.63 -13.75
CA HIS A 174 11.71 23.25 -14.20
C HIS A 174 13.07 22.76 -14.73
N GLN A 175 13.44 21.50 -14.49
CA GLN A 175 14.61 20.91 -15.15
C GLN A 175 14.25 20.59 -16.61
N GLY A 176 15.12 20.98 -17.54
CA GLY A 176 15.08 20.60 -18.95
C GLY A 176 16.06 19.50 -19.25
#